data_AF-A0A371CK68-F1
#
_entry.id   AF-A0A371CK68-F1
#
_cell.length_a   1.000
_cell.length_b   1.000
_cell.length_c   1.000
_cell.angle_alpha   90.00
_cell.angle_beta   90.00
_cell.angle_gamma   90.00
#
_symmetry.space_group_name_H-M   'P 1'
#
loop_
_entity.id
_entity.type
_entity.pdbx_description
1 polymer ?
#
loop_
_entity_poly.entity_id
_entity_poly.type
_entity_poly.pdbx_seq_one_letter_code
_entity_poly.pdbx_strand_id
1 'polypeptide(L)'
;MATTNAKKRKPASPTISLTLPCLGQAVTDDGHYETEAYKITTKVTVRHMKDRLASYGQETGGNREEVIARLVRFAENVPEWKVTHNRLFHPKQKRKRGDATGTRSEKHSAKRIQNMFEPETESQSSAYASKSTTVDRPGVIAMTEFQIAQLDEWTHDVLASYSLSSTSATKPDVNTRQDAQDTDSLEGGLQLTSDDGMLVAAQDQGPTHSLRSDVLMRQSLRRVENMTRKLEQKIDTLVAAPPAQVTVARPPVRGPPRPYPAPMQSISAHLSPQHPAVSELPASISSAPSESSISASAPHAAGPVVPIIDAEMAAPEKQISVLLGDERLTCYASQIPDPPRRHYSQDIPELFHEWEHGGLLKIQGRAIPLKYWPDVYQKRSPKRKGKREKDDDVWELMKGEYGKWRWLVEEKDRLGSEDAFWAKYSDPASGTRLQYSQIQARLKSQRTRTFREDAQAAKEYFGGDLTRADTQGAFMYKKGSTMVLLTQNKQIAEQWLELLRTHPMIAATWEAMRAAKAVAASRPPPSSGHQ
;
A
#
# COMPACT_ATOMS: atom_id res chain seq x y z
N MET A 1 37.26 26.11 -56.34
CA MET A 1 38.09 26.05 -55.11
C MET A 1 37.46 25.04 -54.16
N ALA A 2 38.24 24.19 -53.49
CA ALA A 2 37.72 23.12 -52.63
C ALA A 2 37.98 23.42 -51.15
N THR A 3 36.93 23.74 -50.39
CA THR A 3 37.02 24.02 -48.96
C THR A 3 37.02 22.72 -48.15
N THR A 4 38.20 22.23 -47.79
CA THR A 4 38.36 21.02 -46.95
C THR A 4 37.83 21.27 -45.54
N ASN A 5 36.65 20.71 -45.23
CA ASN A 5 35.95 20.95 -43.97
C ASN A 5 36.60 20.17 -42.80
N ALA A 6 37.58 20.81 -42.14
CA ALA A 6 38.41 20.21 -41.11
C ALA A 6 37.60 19.85 -39.84
N LYS A 7 37.09 18.61 -39.79
CA LYS A 7 36.26 18.07 -38.71
C LYS A 7 37.00 18.07 -37.37
N LYS A 8 36.87 19.18 -36.62
CA LYS A 8 37.53 19.48 -35.35
C LYS A 8 37.38 18.31 -34.37
N ARG A 9 38.42 17.47 -34.24
CA ARG A 9 38.42 16.30 -33.36
C ARG A 9 38.26 16.78 -31.91
N LYS A 10 37.13 16.44 -31.29
CA LYS A 10 36.90 16.70 -29.86
C LYS A 10 37.98 15.97 -29.05
N PRO A 11 38.69 16.64 -28.13
CA PRO A 11 39.80 16.02 -27.40
C PRO A 11 39.31 14.79 -26.64
N ALA A 12 40.11 13.72 -26.66
CA ALA A 12 39.81 12.50 -25.93
C ALA A 12 39.74 12.81 -24.43
N SER A 13 38.61 12.52 -23.80
CA SER A 13 38.43 12.78 -22.38
C SER A 13 39.35 11.88 -21.56
N PRO A 14 39.97 12.38 -20.48
CA PRO A 14 40.87 11.58 -19.66
C PRO A 14 40.12 10.35 -19.11
N THR A 15 40.77 9.19 -19.22
CA THR A 15 40.27 7.92 -18.68
C THR A 15 41.16 7.55 -17.50
N ILE A 16 40.60 7.60 -16.30
CA ILE A 16 41.33 7.29 -15.06
C ILE A 16 41.19 5.79 -14.82
N SER A 17 42.30 5.09 -14.61
CA SER A 17 42.32 3.67 -14.24
C SER A 17 42.77 3.55 -12.79
N LEU A 18 41.97 2.89 -11.96
CA LEU A 18 42.24 2.69 -10.53
C LEU A 18 42.39 1.19 -10.24
N THR A 19 43.31 0.86 -9.33
CA THR A 19 43.43 -0.49 -8.76
C THR A 19 42.59 -0.53 -7.49
N LEU A 20 41.54 -1.36 -7.46
CA LEU A 20 40.61 -1.46 -6.34
C LEU A 20 40.42 -2.92 -5.91
N PRO A 21 40.21 -3.23 -4.62
CA PRO A 21 40.02 -4.60 -4.18
C PRO A 21 38.71 -5.20 -4.72
N CYS A 22 38.75 -6.46 -5.13
CA CYS A 22 37.62 -7.19 -5.70
C CYS A 22 36.47 -7.30 -4.69
N LEU A 23 35.26 -6.85 -5.09
CA LEU A 23 34.07 -6.97 -4.25
C LEU A 23 33.57 -8.42 -4.24
N GLY A 24 33.60 -9.05 -3.07
CA GLY A 24 33.06 -10.39 -2.85
C GLY A 24 34.10 -11.50 -2.65
N GLN A 25 35.39 -11.21 -2.78
CA GLN A 25 36.47 -12.16 -2.52
C GLN A 25 36.41 -12.67 -1.06
N ALA A 26 36.80 -13.93 -0.83
CA ALA A 26 37.22 -14.39 0.49
C ALA A 26 38.71 -14.11 0.66
N VAL A 27 39.13 -13.68 1.85
CA VAL A 27 40.54 -13.33 2.12
C VAL A 27 41.22 -14.44 2.91
N THR A 28 42.43 -14.80 2.48
CA THR A 28 43.32 -15.71 3.22
C THR A 28 44.00 -14.97 4.37
N ASP A 29 44.40 -15.71 5.40
CA ASP A 29 44.99 -15.12 6.62
C ASP A 29 46.31 -14.36 6.36
N ASP A 30 46.96 -14.60 5.21
CA ASP A 30 48.11 -13.85 4.70
C ASP A 30 47.80 -12.36 4.43
N GLY A 31 46.51 -12.00 4.33
CA GLY A 31 46.05 -10.63 4.11
C GLY A 31 46.37 -10.07 2.72
N HIS A 32 46.48 -10.95 1.71
CA HIS A 32 46.52 -10.61 0.30
C HIS A 32 45.11 -10.33 -0.26
N TYR A 33 45.02 -9.45 -1.26
CA TYR A 33 43.77 -9.06 -1.91
C TYR A 33 43.90 -9.21 -3.43
N GLU A 34 42.90 -9.81 -4.08
CA GLU A 34 42.73 -9.64 -5.52
C GLU A 34 42.28 -8.20 -5.81
N THR A 35 42.78 -7.63 -6.91
CA THR A 35 42.45 -6.26 -7.33
C THR A 35 41.98 -6.22 -8.77
N GLU A 36 40.95 -5.41 -9.02
CA GLU A 36 40.42 -5.13 -10.35
C GLU A 36 40.86 -3.74 -10.84
N ALA A 37 41.08 -3.63 -12.15
CA ALA A 37 41.42 -2.38 -12.82
C ALA A 37 40.14 -1.60 -13.20
N TYR A 38 39.61 -0.82 -12.26
CA TYR A 38 38.38 -0.03 -12.43
C TYR A 38 38.62 1.22 -13.29
N LYS A 39 38.05 1.25 -14.50
CA LYS A 39 38.28 2.31 -15.50
C LYS A 39 37.14 3.34 -15.53
N ILE A 40 37.39 4.50 -14.92
CA ILE A 40 36.48 5.65 -14.93
C ILE A 40 36.58 6.37 -16.28
N THR A 41 35.62 6.07 -17.17
CA THR A 41 35.39 6.81 -18.42
C THR A 41 34.25 7.83 -18.24
N THR A 42 34.09 8.74 -19.22
CA THR A 42 32.95 9.67 -19.27
C THR A 42 31.58 8.99 -19.37
N LYS A 43 31.52 7.73 -19.84
CA LYS A 43 30.30 6.91 -19.85
C LYS A 43 29.90 6.42 -18.46
N VAL A 44 30.84 6.30 -17.52
CA VAL A 44 30.54 5.87 -16.14
C VAL A 44 29.72 6.96 -15.45
N THR A 45 28.55 6.59 -14.91
CA THR A 45 27.65 7.55 -14.25
C THR A 45 28.09 7.84 -12.81
N VAL A 46 27.75 9.03 -12.30
CA VAL A 46 28.00 9.40 -10.89
C VAL A 46 27.30 8.42 -9.94
N ARG A 47 26.13 7.90 -10.31
CA ARG A 47 25.45 6.85 -9.56
C ARG A 47 26.31 5.59 -9.43
N HIS A 48 26.83 5.04 -10.53
CA HIS A 48 27.61 3.80 -10.47
C HIS A 48 28.90 3.95 -9.63
N MET A 49 29.55 5.12 -9.67
CA MET A 49 30.71 5.40 -8.81
C MET A 49 30.32 5.54 -7.33
N LYS A 50 29.15 6.11 -7.02
CA LYS A 50 28.61 6.18 -5.65
C LYS A 50 28.16 4.81 -5.14
N ASP A 51 27.55 3.99 -6.00
CA ASP A 51 27.21 2.61 -5.68
C ASP A 51 28.50 1.80 -5.38
N ARG A 52 29.59 2.03 -6.12
CA ARG A 52 30.92 1.42 -5.84
C ARG A 52 31.52 1.91 -4.51
N LEU A 53 31.49 3.22 -4.21
CA LEU A 53 31.90 3.75 -2.89
C LEU A 53 31.07 3.17 -1.74
N ALA A 54 29.76 3.01 -1.93
CA ALA A 54 28.87 2.41 -0.92
C ALA A 54 29.25 0.95 -0.61
N SER A 55 29.65 0.17 -1.62
CA SER A 55 30.16 -1.19 -1.45
C SER A 55 31.52 -1.24 -0.72
N TYR A 56 32.27 -0.14 -0.67
CA TYR A 56 33.44 0.05 0.18
C TYR A 56 33.13 0.78 1.50
N GLY A 57 31.86 1.04 1.82
CA GLY A 57 31.45 1.74 3.05
C GLY A 57 31.86 3.21 3.11
N GLN A 58 32.31 3.78 1.99
CA GLN A 58 32.80 5.15 1.85
C GLN A 58 31.66 6.14 1.52
N GLU A 59 31.90 7.43 1.74
CA GLU A 59 30.86 8.45 1.61
C GLU A 59 30.37 8.69 0.17
N THR A 60 29.06 8.51 -0.02
CA THR A 60 28.37 8.70 -1.31
C THR A 60 27.92 10.15 -1.56
N GLY A 61 28.38 11.12 -0.76
CA GLY A 61 28.09 12.56 -0.92
C GLY A 61 28.65 13.17 -2.20
N GLY A 62 28.43 14.46 -2.41
CA GLY A 62 29.23 15.25 -3.37
C GLY A 62 28.87 15.21 -4.86
N ASN A 63 29.62 16.01 -5.63
CA ASN A 63 29.59 16.14 -7.09
C ASN A 63 30.34 14.99 -7.82
N ARG A 64 30.56 15.09 -9.14
CA ARG A 64 31.29 14.05 -9.90
C ARG A 64 32.77 13.95 -9.53
N GLU A 65 33.44 15.09 -9.40
CA GLU A 65 34.88 15.20 -9.20
C GLU A 65 35.26 14.81 -7.77
N GLU A 66 34.47 15.19 -6.77
CA GLU A 66 34.59 14.71 -5.39
C GLU A 66 34.50 13.18 -5.29
N VAL A 67 33.55 12.58 -6.01
CA VAL A 67 33.36 11.11 -6.04
C VAL A 67 34.54 10.40 -6.70
N ILE A 68 35.11 10.99 -7.76
CA ILE A 68 36.33 10.49 -8.39
C ILE A 68 37.52 10.64 -7.42
N ALA A 69 37.66 11.80 -6.77
CA ALA A 69 38.74 12.05 -5.80
C ALA A 69 38.67 11.13 -4.57
N ARG A 70 37.48 10.77 -4.08
CA ARG A 70 37.32 9.74 -3.03
C ARG A 70 37.69 8.34 -3.53
N LEU A 71 37.33 7.98 -4.77
CA LEU A 71 37.76 6.69 -5.36
C LEU A 71 39.28 6.64 -5.58
N VAL A 72 39.91 7.74 -6.00
CA VAL A 72 41.37 7.86 -6.14
C VAL A 72 42.06 7.72 -4.77
N ARG A 73 41.67 8.54 -3.78
CA ARG A 73 42.23 8.49 -2.42
C ARG A 73 42.06 7.10 -1.79
N PHE A 74 40.91 6.46 -1.98
CA PHE A 74 40.69 5.11 -1.50
C PHE A 74 41.59 4.09 -2.22
N ALA A 75 41.78 4.20 -3.54
CA ALA A 75 42.69 3.33 -4.29
C ALA A 75 44.16 3.48 -3.86
N GLU A 76 44.58 4.70 -3.48
CA GLU A 76 45.93 4.99 -2.99
C GLU A 76 46.16 4.44 -1.55
N ASN A 77 45.14 4.45 -0.70
CA ASN A 77 45.27 4.10 0.73
C ASN A 77 45.09 2.60 1.02
N VAL A 78 45.99 1.76 0.47
CA VAL A 78 46.00 0.30 0.71
C VAL A 78 46.00 -0.10 2.21
N PRO A 79 46.66 0.63 3.14
CA PRO A 79 46.52 0.34 4.58
C PRO A 79 45.11 0.55 5.12
N GLU A 80 44.39 1.59 4.65
CA GLU A 80 42.98 1.80 5.02
C GLU A 80 42.10 0.66 4.53
N TRP A 81 42.42 -0.01 3.41
CA TRP A 81 41.68 -1.18 2.96
C TRP A 81 41.61 -2.23 4.07
N LYS A 82 42.69 -2.49 4.83
CA LYS A 82 42.66 -3.46 5.95
C LYS A 82 41.67 -3.05 7.05
N VAL A 83 41.58 -1.74 7.34
CA VAL A 83 40.68 -1.17 8.35
C VAL A 83 39.22 -1.19 7.89
N THR A 84 38.94 -0.82 6.63
CA THR A 84 37.57 -0.92 6.07
C THR A 84 37.17 -2.37 5.85
N HIS A 85 38.09 -3.25 5.43
CA HIS A 85 37.88 -4.67 5.18
C HIS A 85 37.28 -5.38 6.40
N ASN A 86 37.81 -5.08 7.60
CA ASN A 86 37.27 -5.60 8.86
C ASN A 86 35.81 -5.19 9.13
N ARG A 87 35.26 -4.18 8.45
CA ARG A 87 33.84 -3.79 8.48
C ARG A 87 33.03 -4.25 7.25
N LEU A 88 33.69 -4.66 6.17
CA LEU A 88 33.09 -4.95 4.86
C LEU A 88 32.94 -6.44 4.57
N PHE A 89 33.98 -7.23 4.87
CA PHE A 89 34.06 -8.64 4.47
C PHE A 89 33.71 -9.61 5.59
N HIS A 90 33.82 -9.18 6.86
CA HIS A 90 33.02 -9.79 7.92
C HIS A 90 31.55 -9.67 7.53
N PRO A 91 30.80 -10.78 7.39
CA PRO A 91 29.41 -10.71 6.97
C PRO A 91 28.65 -9.93 8.04
N LYS A 92 28.15 -8.71 7.70
CA LYS A 92 27.39 -7.83 8.59
C LYS A 92 26.54 -8.68 9.52
N GLN A 93 26.89 -8.69 10.82
CA GLN A 93 26.28 -9.61 11.78
C GLN A 93 24.76 -9.47 11.69
N LYS A 94 24.12 -10.46 11.07
CA LYS A 94 22.67 -10.55 11.07
C LYS A 94 22.31 -10.72 12.53
N ARG A 95 21.68 -9.70 13.12
CA ARG A 95 21.08 -9.75 14.45
C ARG A 95 20.56 -11.17 14.69
N LYS A 96 21.16 -11.92 15.62
CA LYS A 96 20.72 -13.27 15.96
C LYS A 96 19.22 -13.20 16.26
N ARG A 97 18.47 -14.28 16.00
CA ARG A 97 17.01 -14.33 16.16
C ARG A 97 16.66 -14.37 17.66
N GLY A 98 16.90 -13.25 18.33
CA GLY A 98 17.03 -13.12 19.79
C GLY A 98 17.71 -11.82 20.24
N ASP A 99 18.46 -11.12 19.35
CA ASP A 99 19.16 -9.84 19.62
C ASP A 99 18.19 -8.65 19.81
N ALA A 100 17.44 -8.70 20.91
CA ALA A 100 16.83 -7.53 21.49
C ALA A 100 17.95 -6.58 21.95
N THR A 101 17.88 -5.32 21.52
CA THR A 101 18.86 -4.27 21.85
C THR A 101 18.11 -3.07 22.43
N GLY A 102 18.71 -2.39 23.42
CA GLY A 102 18.00 -1.47 24.30
C GLY A 102 16.99 -2.18 25.23
N THR A 103 16.08 -1.43 25.87
CA THR A 103 15.15 -1.88 26.93
C THR A 103 14.20 -3.05 26.58
N ARG A 104 14.22 -3.56 25.35
CA ARG A 104 13.59 -4.85 25.01
C ARG A 104 14.41 -6.08 25.44
N SER A 105 15.73 -5.98 25.64
CA SER A 105 16.58 -7.10 26.10
C SER A 105 16.29 -7.49 27.54
N GLU A 106 15.95 -6.52 28.37
CA GLU A 106 15.72 -6.73 29.81
C GLU A 106 14.42 -7.47 30.10
N LYS A 107 13.50 -7.54 29.12
CA LYS A 107 12.22 -8.23 29.26
C LYS A 107 12.42 -9.72 29.48
N HIS A 108 11.65 -10.28 30.42
CA HIS A 108 11.80 -11.67 30.87
C HIS A 108 11.69 -12.71 29.74
N SER A 109 10.94 -12.43 28.67
CA SER A 109 10.88 -13.27 27.48
C SER A 109 12.15 -13.24 26.63
N ALA A 110 12.82 -12.09 26.50
CA ALA A 110 14.11 -11.99 25.82
C ALA A 110 15.22 -12.72 26.60
N LYS A 111 15.28 -12.52 27.93
CA LYS A 111 16.18 -13.29 28.82
C LYS A 111 15.94 -14.80 28.72
N ARG A 112 14.67 -15.25 28.68
CA ARG A 112 14.33 -16.68 28.53
C ARG A 112 14.79 -17.24 27.17
N ILE A 113 14.64 -16.48 26.08
CA ILE A 113 15.16 -16.87 24.76
C ILE A 113 16.70 -16.92 24.78
N GLN A 114 17.36 -15.95 25.39
CA GLN A 114 18.82 -15.88 25.49
C GLN A 114 19.41 -17.08 26.28
N ASN A 115 18.73 -17.55 27.34
CA ASN A 115 19.11 -18.76 28.06
C ASN A 115 18.75 -20.08 27.32
N MET A 116 17.82 -20.07 26.37
CA MET A 116 17.46 -21.25 25.58
C MET A 116 18.27 -21.39 24.28
N PHE A 117 19.00 -20.34 23.91
CA PHE A 117 19.97 -20.33 22.80
C PHE A 117 21.31 -19.83 23.35
N GLU A 118 21.93 -20.63 24.21
CA GLU A 118 23.25 -20.33 24.78
C GLU A 118 24.24 -19.98 23.66
N PRO A 119 25.12 -18.98 23.86
CA PRO A 119 26.12 -18.63 22.88
C PRO A 119 27.21 -19.72 22.89
N GLU A 120 27.10 -20.71 22.01
CA GLU A 120 28.15 -21.70 21.75
C GLU A 120 29.49 -20.98 21.52
N THR A 121 30.37 -21.04 22.52
CA THR A 121 31.70 -20.44 22.49
C THR A 121 32.69 -21.42 21.88
N GLU A 122 32.60 -21.64 20.56
CA GLU A 122 33.69 -22.31 19.86
C GLU A 122 33.94 -21.77 18.45
N SER A 123 35.21 -21.44 18.19
CA SER A 123 35.67 -20.78 16.98
C SER A 123 36.04 -21.81 15.92
N GLN A 124 35.11 -22.12 15.00
CA GLN A 124 35.47 -22.77 13.74
C GLN A 124 35.51 -21.73 12.61
N SER A 125 36.73 -21.35 12.23
CA SER A 125 37.05 -20.43 11.13
C SER A 125 36.76 -21.05 9.77
N SER A 126 35.47 -21.18 9.45
CA SER A 126 35.00 -21.50 8.11
C SER A 126 35.17 -20.29 7.18
N ALA A 127 35.73 -20.50 5.99
CA ALA A 127 35.98 -19.42 5.03
C ALA A 127 34.66 -18.75 4.60
N TYR A 128 34.43 -17.52 5.04
CA TYR A 128 33.14 -16.85 4.86
C TYR A 128 32.96 -16.32 3.43
N ALA A 129 32.08 -16.98 2.66
CA ALA A 129 31.60 -16.45 1.39
C ALA A 129 30.91 -15.07 1.61
N SER A 130 31.43 -14.06 0.92
CA SER A 130 30.95 -12.68 1.02
C SER A 130 29.54 -12.53 0.42
N LYS A 131 28.83 -11.50 0.89
CA LYS A 131 27.45 -11.16 0.47
C LYS A 131 27.39 -9.85 -0.31
N SER A 132 28.54 -9.34 -0.79
CA SER A 132 28.65 -8.05 -1.48
C SER A 132 28.82 -8.15 -3.00
N THR A 133 29.00 -9.37 -3.55
CA THR A 133 28.64 -9.62 -4.95
C THR A 133 27.18 -9.21 -5.16
N THR A 134 26.91 -8.62 -6.34
CA THR A 134 25.58 -8.10 -6.70
C THR A 134 24.51 -9.17 -6.51
N VAL A 135 23.26 -8.76 -6.27
CA VAL A 135 22.12 -9.69 -6.27
C VAL A 135 21.82 -10.17 -7.69
N ASP A 136 22.67 -11.07 -8.16
CA ASP A 136 22.15 -12.33 -8.68
C ASP A 136 21.16 -12.85 -7.64
N ARG A 137 19.88 -12.76 -7.99
CA ARG A 137 18.89 -13.65 -7.39
C ARG A 137 19.45 -15.06 -7.58
N PRO A 138 19.45 -15.95 -6.57
CA PRO A 138 19.87 -17.34 -6.79
C PRO A 138 19.12 -17.85 -8.01
N GLY A 139 19.87 -18.08 -9.10
CA GLY A 139 19.30 -18.34 -10.42
C GLY A 139 18.36 -19.51 -10.27
N VAL A 140 17.08 -19.30 -10.64
CA VAL A 140 15.91 -20.09 -10.19
C VAL A 140 16.35 -21.53 -9.95
N ILE A 141 16.51 -21.90 -8.67
CA ILE A 141 17.06 -23.21 -8.29
C ILE A 141 16.19 -24.22 -9.02
N ALA A 142 16.78 -24.90 -9.99
CA ALA A 142 16.04 -25.76 -10.90
C ALA A 142 15.37 -26.81 -10.01
N MET A 143 14.05 -26.72 -9.88
CA MET A 143 13.28 -27.71 -9.14
C MET A 143 13.63 -29.05 -9.75
N THR A 144 14.02 -30.01 -8.91
CA THR A 144 14.34 -31.33 -9.41
C THR A 144 13.11 -31.88 -10.12
N GLU A 145 13.30 -32.73 -11.12
CA GLU A 145 12.18 -33.30 -11.90
C GLU A 145 11.13 -33.97 -10.98
N PHE A 146 11.60 -34.54 -9.86
CA PHE A 146 10.78 -35.01 -8.74
C PHE A 146 9.96 -33.92 -8.01
N GLN A 147 10.55 -32.75 -7.74
CA GLN A 147 9.83 -31.61 -7.15
C GLN A 147 8.80 -31.00 -8.12
N ILE A 148 9.09 -31.01 -9.43
CA ILE A 148 8.13 -30.60 -10.46
C ILE A 148 6.97 -31.60 -10.48
N ALA A 149 7.26 -32.91 -10.57
CA ALA A 149 6.24 -33.96 -10.55
C ALA A 149 5.35 -33.91 -9.29
N GLN A 150 5.90 -33.67 -8.09
CA GLN A 150 5.10 -33.48 -6.87
C GLN A 150 4.20 -32.23 -6.91
N LEU A 151 4.64 -31.16 -7.59
CA LEU A 151 3.85 -29.94 -7.74
C LEU A 151 2.71 -30.15 -8.75
N ASP A 152 3.01 -30.85 -9.85
CA ASP A 152 2.05 -31.19 -10.90
C ASP A 152 0.99 -32.18 -10.38
N GLU A 153 1.40 -33.25 -9.68
CA GLU A 153 0.52 -34.19 -8.97
C GLU A 153 -0.41 -33.45 -7.99
N TRP A 154 0.15 -32.56 -7.15
CA TRP A 154 -0.65 -31.75 -6.23
C TRP A 154 -1.64 -30.81 -6.96
N THR A 155 -1.25 -30.18 -8.07
CA THR A 155 -2.20 -29.37 -8.86
C THR A 155 -3.27 -30.21 -9.55
N HIS A 156 -2.95 -31.43 -10.01
CA HIS A 156 -3.93 -32.36 -10.56
C HIS A 156 -4.96 -32.78 -9.50
N ASP A 157 -4.52 -33.10 -8.28
CA ASP A 157 -5.37 -33.49 -7.17
C ASP A 157 -6.31 -32.34 -6.74
N VAL A 158 -5.77 -31.12 -6.68
CA VAL A 158 -6.55 -29.90 -6.44
C VAL A 158 -7.60 -29.68 -7.54
N LEU A 159 -7.23 -29.78 -8.82
CA LEU A 159 -8.15 -29.60 -9.95
C LEU A 159 -9.24 -30.69 -10.00
N ALA A 160 -8.88 -31.95 -9.75
CA ALA A 160 -9.84 -33.05 -9.64
C ALA A 160 -10.87 -32.80 -8.52
N SER A 161 -10.43 -32.27 -7.38
CA SER A 161 -11.33 -31.92 -6.26
C SER A 161 -12.33 -30.81 -6.62
N TYR A 162 -12.00 -29.90 -7.55
CA TYR A 162 -12.94 -28.90 -8.08
C TYR A 162 -13.95 -29.54 -9.04
N SER A 163 -13.51 -30.39 -9.97
CA SER A 163 -14.39 -31.09 -10.91
C SER A 163 -15.43 -31.96 -10.17
N LEU A 164 -14.98 -32.77 -9.20
CA LEU A 164 -15.85 -33.60 -8.37
C LEU A 164 -16.78 -32.78 -7.45
N SER A 165 -16.42 -31.54 -7.10
CA SER A 165 -17.30 -30.64 -6.35
C SER A 165 -18.43 -30.04 -7.21
N SER A 166 -18.40 -30.20 -8.54
CA SER A 166 -19.32 -29.49 -9.46
C SER A 166 -20.47 -30.34 -10.00
N THR A 167 -20.44 -31.66 -9.85
CA THR A 167 -21.41 -32.60 -10.45
C THR A 167 -22.44 -33.17 -9.47
N SER A 168 -22.23 -33.05 -8.16
CA SER A 168 -23.11 -33.60 -7.11
C SER A 168 -24.31 -32.72 -6.74
N ALA A 169 -24.62 -31.69 -7.53
CA ALA A 169 -25.72 -30.76 -7.30
C ALA A 169 -27.11 -31.27 -7.77
N THR A 170 -27.37 -32.57 -7.60
CA THR A 170 -28.70 -33.16 -7.83
C THR A 170 -29.67 -32.57 -6.81
N LYS A 171 -30.76 -31.95 -7.28
CA LYS A 171 -31.78 -31.38 -6.39
C LYS A 171 -32.43 -32.51 -5.57
N PRO A 172 -32.63 -32.35 -4.25
CA PRO A 172 -33.59 -33.19 -3.54
C PRO A 172 -34.99 -32.84 -4.07
N ASP A 173 -35.71 -33.85 -4.55
CA ASP A 173 -37.09 -33.68 -4.97
C ASP A 173 -38.01 -33.63 -3.73
N VAL A 174 -38.92 -32.66 -3.70
CA VAL A 174 -39.77 -32.38 -2.53
C VAL A 174 -41.16 -32.00 -3.01
N ASN A 175 -41.98 -33.01 -3.35
CA ASN A 175 -43.43 -32.85 -3.34
C ASN A 175 -44.18 -34.20 -3.21
N THR A 176 -44.36 -34.65 -1.96
CA THR A 176 -45.37 -35.67 -1.64
C THR A 176 -46.18 -35.23 -0.43
N ARG A 177 -47.33 -34.59 -0.69
CA ARG A 177 -48.41 -34.47 0.30
C ARG A 177 -49.76 -34.40 -0.42
N GLN A 178 -50.51 -35.49 -0.30
CA GLN A 178 -51.97 -35.49 -0.35
C GLN A 178 -52.46 -34.70 0.90
N ASP A 179 -53.66 -34.12 0.93
CA ASP A 179 -54.94 -34.68 0.48
C ASP A 179 -56.03 -33.62 0.20
N ALA A 180 -57.19 -34.12 -0.26
CA ALA A 180 -58.54 -33.52 -0.19
C ALA A 180 -58.97 -32.39 -1.17
N GLN A 181 -59.70 -32.85 -2.21
CA GLN A 181 -61.05 -32.41 -2.63
C GLN A 181 -61.30 -31.21 -3.58
N ASP A 182 -61.69 -31.62 -4.80
CA ASP A 182 -62.97 -31.32 -5.49
C ASP A 182 -63.15 -30.14 -6.48
N THR A 183 -63.88 -30.49 -7.56
CA THR A 183 -64.44 -29.67 -8.67
C THR A 183 -63.45 -29.04 -9.67
N ASP A 184 -63.67 -29.06 -10.99
CA ASP A 184 -64.57 -29.88 -11.83
C ASP A 184 -64.10 -29.87 -13.32
N SER A 185 -64.39 -30.96 -14.06
CA SER A 185 -64.70 -31.05 -15.50
C SER A 185 -63.76 -30.59 -16.66
N LEU A 186 -63.68 -31.49 -17.66
CA LEU A 186 -63.45 -31.28 -19.12
C LEU A 186 -62.05 -30.82 -19.64
N GLU A 187 -61.56 -31.25 -20.82
CA GLU A 187 -61.75 -32.49 -21.60
C GLU A 187 -60.65 -32.65 -22.69
N GLY A 188 -60.23 -33.88 -23.01
CA GLY A 188 -59.43 -34.24 -24.21
C GLY A 188 -57.92 -33.91 -24.21
N GLY A 189 -57.04 -34.66 -24.91
CA GLY A 189 -57.23 -36.00 -25.52
C GLY A 189 -56.27 -36.35 -26.67
N LEU A 190 -55.28 -37.25 -26.43
CA LEU A 190 -54.50 -38.03 -27.42
C LEU A 190 -53.56 -37.20 -28.37
N GLN A 191 -52.55 -37.74 -29.09
CA GLN A 191 -52.00 -39.11 -29.25
C GLN A 191 -50.47 -39.07 -29.56
N LEU A 192 -49.79 -40.23 -29.72
CA LEU A 192 -48.33 -40.36 -29.96
C LEU A 192 -47.93 -40.68 -31.42
N THR A 193 -46.79 -40.12 -31.86
CA THR A 193 -45.69 -40.73 -32.67
C THR A 193 -44.44 -39.84 -32.43
N SER A 194 -43.21 -40.26 -32.13
CA SER A 194 -42.27 -41.32 -32.59
C SER A 194 -41.38 -40.93 -33.78
N ASP A 195 -40.08 -41.23 -33.61
CA ASP A 195 -38.96 -41.36 -34.56
C ASP A 195 -38.25 -40.12 -35.17
N ASP A 196 -37.18 -39.73 -34.46
CA ASP A 196 -35.76 -39.69 -34.92
C ASP A 196 -35.23 -38.55 -35.84
N GLY A 197 -33.95 -38.17 -35.61
CA GLY A 197 -33.23 -37.09 -36.31
C GLY A 197 -32.15 -36.41 -35.47
N MET A 198 -30.88 -36.81 -35.61
CA MET A 198 -29.82 -36.47 -34.65
C MET A 198 -29.06 -35.14 -34.89
N LEU A 199 -28.93 -34.35 -33.81
CA LEU A 199 -27.77 -33.50 -33.42
C LEU A 199 -26.95 -32.71 -34.47
N VAL A 200 -26.94 -31.37 -34.35
CA VAL A 200 -25.88 -30.60 -33.62
C VAL A 200 -26.51 -29.30 -33.08
N ALA A 201 -26.36 -28.99 -31.79
CA ALA A 201 -26.81 -27.72 -31.20
C ALA A 201 -25.79 -27.15 -30.22
N ALA A 202 -25.39 -25.89 -30.42
CA ALA A 202 -24.61 -25.11 -29.46
C ALA A 202 -25.56 -24.29 -28.58
N GLN A 203 -25.51 -24.48 -27.26
CA GLN A 203 -26.50 -23.95 -26.33
C GLN A 203 -25.99 -22.68 -25.62
N ASP A 204 -26.39 -21.51 -26.11
CA ASP A 204 -26.12 -20.22 -25.46
C ASP A 204 -27.07 -20.01 -24.25
N GLN A 205 -26.55 -19.53 -23.12
CA GLN A 205 -27.32 -19.36 -21.88
C GLN A 205 -27.25 -17.94 -21.32
N GLY A 206 -28.42 -17.32 -21.17
CA GLY A 206 -28.59 -15.93 -20.73
C GLY A 206 -28.23 -15.63 -19.26
N PRO A 207 -28.12 -14.34 -18.90
CA PRO A 207 -27.37 -13.89 -17.73
C PRO A 207 -28.15 -13.90 -16.40
N THR A 208 -28.56 -15.08 -15.91
CA THR A 208 -29.06 -15.25 -14.51
C THR A 208 -27.94 -15.43 -13.49
N HIS A 209 -26.69 -15.57 -13.93
CA HIS A 209 -25.55 -16.01 -13.12
C HIS A 209 -25.06 -15.06 -12.01
N SER A 210 -25.46 -13.78 -12.01
CA SER A 210 -24.88 -12.76 -11.13
C SER A 210 -25.08 -13.04 -9.63
N LEU A 211 -26.29 -13.42 -9.21
CA LEU A 211 -26.58 -13.77 -7.80
C LEU A 211 -25.93 -15.10 -7.40
N ARG A 212 -25.82 -16.05 -8.35
CA ARG A 212 -25.17 -17.36 -8.13
C ARG A 212 -23.66 -17.20 -7.90
N SER A 213 -23.03 -16.26 -8.60
CA SER A 213 -21.60 -15.91 -8.42
C SER A 213 -21.30 -15.43 -6.99
N ASP A 214 -22.16 -14.59 -6.41
CA ASP A 214 -21.93 -14.02 -5.07
C ASP A 214 -22.08 -15.07 -3.95
N VAL A 215 -23.00 -16.03 -4.12
CA VAL A 215 -23.14 -17.21 -3.22
C VAL A 215 -21.91 -18.12 -3.33
N LEU A 216 -21.46 -18.43 -4.55
CA LEU A 216 -20.26 -19.24 -4.78
C LEU A 216 -18.99 -18.59 -4.24
N MET A 217 -18.86 -17.26 -4.35
CA MET A 217 -17.70 -16.54 -3.78
C MET A 217 -17.74 -16.47 -2.25
N ARG A 218 -18.92 -16.37 -1.62
CA ARG A 218 -19.05 -16.53 -0.16
C ARG A 218 -18.74 -17.96 0.30
N GLN A 219 -19.07 -18.96 -0.51
CA GLN A 219 -18.75 -20.36 -0.24
C GLN A 219 -17.26 -20.65 -0.39
N SER A 220 -16.60 -20.11 -1.42
CA SER A 220 -15.15 -20.28 -1.62
C SER A 220 -14.33 -19.58 -0.53
N LEU A 221 -14.73 -18.39 -0.08
CA LEU A 221 -14.10 -17.71 1.06
C LEU A 221 -14.15 -18.57 2.34
N ARG A 222 -15.32 -19.12 2.70
CA ARG A 222 -15.43 -20.07 3.84
C ARG A 222 -14.60 -21.34 3.65
N ARG A 223 -14.43 -21.80 2.40
CA ARG A 223 -13.58 -22.96 2.07
C ARG A 223 -12.09 -22.63 2.30
N VAL A 224 -11.64 -21.44 1.91
CA VAL A 224 -10.29 -20.92 2.17
C VAL A 224 -10.03 -20.75 3.67
N GLU A 225 -10.96 -20.15 4.42
CA GLU A 225 -10.86 -19.99 5.88
C GLU A 225 -10.69 -21.34 6.60
N ASN A 226 -11.41 -22.38 6.16
CA ASN A 226 -11.26 -23.74 6.66
C ASN A 226 -9.93 -24.40 6.25
N MET A 227 -9.38 -24.09 5.08
CA MET A 227 -8.05 -24.55 4.68
C MET A 227 -6.96 -23.90 5.54
N THR A 228 -7.02 -22.59 5.80
CA THR A 228 -6.08 -21.92 6.71
C THR A 228 -6.16 -22.52 8.11
N ARG A 229 -7.35 -22.75 8.68
CA ARG A 229 -7.50 -23.40 10.00
C ARG A 229 -6.93 -24.82 10.05
N LYS A 230 -7.13 -25.62 8.99
CA LYS A 230 -6.52 -26.96 8.89
C LYS A 230 -5.00 -26.91 8.77
N LEU A 231 -4.46 -25.86 8.14
CA LEU A 231 -3.02 -25.68 7.97
C LEU A 231 -2.37 -25.17 9.27
N GLU A 232 -3.03 -24.25 9.98
CA GLU A 232 -2.71 -23.82 11.35
C GLU A 232 -2.71 -25.04 12.29
N GLN A 233 -3.79 -25.83 12.33
CA GLN A 233 -3.86 -27.06 13.12
C GLN A 233 -2.76 -28.08 12.77
N LYS A 234 -2.37 -28.21 11.49
CA LYS A 234 -1.23 -29.06 11.11
C LYS A 234 0.10 -28.50 11.58
N ILE A 235 0.31 -27.19 11.54
CA ILE A 235 1.50 -26.55 12.11
C ILE A 235 1.54 -26.77 13.63
N ASP A 236 0.45 -26.51 14.34
CA ASP A 236 0.36 -26.73 15.78
C ASP A 236 0.57 -28.21 16.14
N THR A 237 0.06 -29.14 15.34
CA THR A 237 0.31 -30.59 15.54
C THR A 237 1.78 -30.94 15.32
N LEU A 238 2.45 -30.36 14.32
CA LEU A 238 3.89 -30.58 14.07
C LEU A 238 4.79 -29.88 15.11
N VAL A 239 4.32 -28.82 15.76
CA VAL A 239 5.02 -28.10 16.83
C VAL A 239 4.77 -28.74 18.21
N ALA A 240 3.59 -29.33 18.42
CA ALA A 240 3.22 -30.05 19.65
C ALA A 240 3.64 -31.52 19.66
N ALA A 241 3.96 -32.11 18.49
CA ALA A 241 4.55 -33.44 18.41
C ALA A 241 5.91 -33.45 19.14
N PRO A 242 6.08 -34.24 20.22
CA PRO A 242 7.38 -34.37 20.84
C PRO A 242 8.36 -35.01 19.83
N PRO A 243 9.64 -34.62 19.83
CA PRO A 243 10.61 -35.18 18.89
C PRO A 243 10.70 -36.69 19.08
N ALA A 244 10.32 -37.43 18.05
CA ALA A 244 10.41 -38.89 18.04
C ALA A 244 11.87 -39.29 18.23
N GLN A 245 12.19 -39.84 19.41
CA GLN A 245 13.56 -40.24 19.73
C GLN A 245 13.97 -41.37 18.78
N VAL A 246 14.94 -41.11 17.91
CA VAL A 246 15.56 -42.12 17.05
C VAL A 246 16.39 -43.04 17.95
N THR A 247 15.76 -44.11 18.41
CA THR A 247 16.32 -45.08 19.35
C THR A 247 17.36 -45.98 18.68
N VAL A 248 18.56 -45.44 18.49
CA VAL A 248 19.75 -46.24 18.20
C VAL A 248 19.95 -47.23 19.35
N ALA A 249 19.86 -48.52 19.06
CA ALA A 249 19.92 -49.58 20.06
C ALA A 249 21.27 -49.60 20.80
N ARG A 250 21.22 -49.62 22.13
CA ARG A 250 22.39 -49.78 23.02
C ARG A 250 22.08 -50.84 24.09
N PRO A 251 23.01 -51.78 24.39
CA PRO A 251 22.72 -52.94 25.25
C PRO A 251 22.54 -52.59 26.75
N PRO A 252 21.91 -53.48 27.54
CA PRO A 252 21.41 -53.16 28.88
C PRO A 252 22.45 -53.28 30.01
N VAL A 253 22.27 -52.47 31.06
CA VAL A 253 22.96 -52.57 32.36
C VAL A 253 21.91 -52.60 33.48
N ARG A 254 22.20 -53.30 34.59
CA ARG A 254 21.22 -53.76 35.59
C ARG A 254 20.99 -52.81 36.79
N GLY A 255 19.76 -52.29 36.93
CA GLY A 255 19.08 -52.01 38.21
C GLY A 255 19.70 -50.96 39.18
N PRO A 256 19.23 -50.87 40.44
CA PRO A 256 18.15 -51.65 41.10
C PRO A 256 17.00 -50.69 41.59
N PRO A 257 16.17 -50.89 42.66
CA PRO A 257 14.71 -50.70 42.50
C PRO A 257 13.91 -49.89 43.58
N ARG A 258 12.62 -49.62 43.26
CA ARG A 258 11.47 -49.32 44.19
C ARG A 258 11.48 -47.95 44.94
N PRO A 259 10.35 -47.51 45.56
CA PRO A 259 8.95 -48.00 45.47
C PRO A 259 7.87 -46.91 45.14
N TYR A 260 6.65 -47.36 44.82
CA TYR A 260 5.36 -46.63 44.92
C TYR A 260 4.82 -46.68 46.39
N PRO A 261 3.73 -45.98 46.83
CA PRO A 261 2.66 -45.25 46.11
C PRO A 261 2.60 -43.74 46.56
N ALA A 262 1.51 -42.94 46.63
CA ALA A 262 0.05 -43.10 46.50
C ALA A 262 -0.65 -41.76 46.11
N PRO A 263 -1.93 -41.76 45.66
CA PRO A 263 -2.69 -40.55 45.31
C PRO A 263 -3.71 -40.12 46.39
N MET A 264 -4.11 -38.83 46.39
CA MET A 264 -5.36 -38.33 46.97
C MET A 264 -5.75 -36.93 46.41
N GLN A 265 -7.03 -36.80 46.03
CA GLN A 265 -8.03 -35.78 46.47
C GLN A 265 -7.73 -34.25 46.42
N SER A 266 -8.72 -33.34 46.33
CA SER A 266 -10.14 -33.36 45.89
C SER A 266 -10.70 -31.91 45.92
N ILE A 267 -12.01 -31.76 45.68
CA ILE A 267 -12.97 -30.69 46.09
C ILE A 267 -12.83 -29.21 45.63
N SER A 268 -13.92 -28.81 44.97
CA SER A 268 -14.76 -27.61 45.24
C SER A 268 -14.53 -26.28 44.50
N ALA A 269 -15.67 -25.75 44.04
CA ALA A 269 -15.88 -24.38 43.60
C ALA A 269 -16.77 -23.63 44.61
N HIS A 270 -16.73 -22.28 44.66
CA HIS A 270 -17.79 -21.47 45.27
C HIS A 270 -17.73 -19.98 44.84
N LEU A 271 -18.91 -19.33 44.84
CA LEU A 271 -19.22 -17.89 44.89
C LEU A 271 -18.88 -16.91 43.74
N SER A 272 -19.96 -16.26 43.29
CA SER A 272 -20.03 -14.85 42.83
C SER A 272 -19.99 -13.86 44.02
N PRO A 273 -19.91 -12.55 43.76
CA PRO A 273 -20.84 -11.62 44.44
C PRO A 273 -21.53 -10.61 43.49
N GLN A 274 -22.31 -9.68 44.04
CA GLN A 274 -23.37 -8.89 43.38
C GLN A 274 -23.05 -7.40 43.15
N HIS A 275 -23.95 -6.68 42.46
CA HIS A 275 -24.03 -5.20 42.37
C HIS A 275 -24.38 -4.56 43.75
N PRO A 276 -24.10 -3.25 43.98
CA PRO A 276 -24.90 -2.09 43.50
C PRO A 276 -24.06 -1.07 42.68
N ALA A 277 -24.52 -0.02 41.99
CA ALA A 277 -25.80 0.74 41.83
C ALA A 277 -25.95 2.08 42.61
N VAL A 278 -26.57 3.08 41.93
CA VAL A 278 -27.21 4.35 42.40
C VAL A 278 -26.35 5.66 42.46
N SER A 279 -27.00 6.80 42.13
CA SER A 279 -26.66 8.24 42.35
C SER A 279 -25.46 8.90 41.58
N GLU A 280 -25.47 10.20 41.23
CA GLU A 280 -26.54 11.22 41.03
C GLU A 280 -26.03 12.47 40.24
N LEU A 281 -26.91 13.43 39.89
CA LEU A 281 -26.59 14.75 39.30
C LEU A 281 -26.61 15.86 40.39
N PRO A 282 -25.92 17.02 40.20
CA PRO A 282 -26.71 18.24 39.89
C PRO A 282 -26.02 19.37 39.08
N ALA A 283 -26.88 20.09 38.34
CA ALA A 283 -27.02 21.55 38.13
C ALA A 283 -25.86 22.55 37.89
N SER A 284 -26.16 23.44 36.93
CA SER A 284 -25.55 24.68 36.42
C SER A 284 -25.22 25.83 37.41
N ILE A 285 -24.17 26.59 37.06
CA ILE A 285 -23.98 28.06 37.28
C ILE A 285 -23.08 28.52 36.10
N SER A 286 -23.40 29.45 35.19
CA SER A 286 -23.90 30.84 35.26
C SER A 286 -22.93 31.85 35.89
N SER A 287 -22.19 32.60 35.05
CA SER A 287 -21.72 33.99 35.30
C SER A 287 -20.93 34.59 34.13
N ALA A 288 -21.27 35.84 33.78
CA ALA A 288 -20.53 36.81 32.95
C ALA A 288 -21.21 38.19 33.15
N PRO A 289 -20.65 39.33 32.70
CA PRO A 289 -19.31 39.61 32.18
C PRO A 289 -18.55 40.62 33.09
N SER A 290 -17.41 41.15 32.63
CA SER A 290 -16.86 42.43 33.13
C SER A 290 -16.15 43.19 32.01
N GLU A 291 -16.62 44.41 31.72
CA GLU A 291 -15.95 45.37 30.84
C GLU A 291 -15.01 46.27 31.66
N SER A 292 -13.90 46.72 31.07
CA SER A 292 -13.02 47.74 31.65
C SER A 292 -12.55 48.71 30.58
N SER A 293 -13.12 49.91 30.55
CA SER A 293 -12.74 51.00 29.63
C SER A 293 -12.03 52.13 30.37
N ILE A 294 -10.72 52.31 30.14
CA ILE A 294 -9.93 53.53 30.43
C ILE A 294 -8.52 53.40 29.79
N SER A 295 -7.77 54.47 29.49
CA SER A 295 -8.09 55.84 29.04
C SER A 295 -6.78 56.59 28.67
N ALA A 296 -6.93 57.77 28.07
CA ALA A 296 -5.96 58.88 28.01
C ALA A 296 -4.65 58.73 27.20
N SER A 297 -4.23 59.84 26.60
CA SER A 297 -2.99 60.01 25.84
C SER A 297 -1.99 60.91 26.59
N ALA A 298 -0.69 60.75 26.32
CA ALA A 298 0.33 61.75 26.64
C ALA A 298 1.49 61.71 25.60
N PRO A 299 2.10 62.86 25.22
CA PRO A 299 3.13 62.92 24.17
C PRO A 299 4.58 63.09 24.71
N HIS A 300 5.53 62.99 23.78
CA HIS A 300 6.95 63.41 23.85
C HIS A 300 7.91 62.68 24.81
N ALA A 301 8.86 61.96 24.22
CA ALA A 301 10.26 61.89 24.66
C ALA A 301 11.17 61.68 23.44
N ALA A 302 12.44 62.09 23.50
CA ALA A 302 13.38 61.95 22.38
C ALA A 302 13.83 60.49 22.20
N GLY A 303 13.88 60.01 20.95
CA GLY A 303 14.28 58.64 20.64
C GLY A 303 15.80 58.43 20.67
N PRO A 304 16.29 57.26 21.11
CA PRO A 304 17.70 56.90 20.96
C PRO A 304 18.03 56.67 19.49
N VAL A 305 19.22 57.10 19.06
CA VAL A 305 19.73 56.85 17.71
C VAL A 305 20.03 55.36 17.55
N VAL A 306 19.19 54.66 16.79
CA VAL A 306 19.43 53.26 16.40
C VAL A 306 20.59 53.24 15.39
N PRO A 307 21.60 52.36 15.55
CA PRO A 307 22.67 52.25 14.57
C PRO A 307 22.11 51.83 13.21
N ILE A 308 22.53 52.51 12.15
CA ILE A 308 22.26 52.12 10.77
C ILE A 308 23.10 50.87 10.50
N ILE A 309 22.44 49.71 10.49
CA ILE A 309 23.02 48.43 10.06
C ILE A 309 22.77 48.32 8.56
N ASP A 310 23.81 48.09 7.77
CA ASP A 310 23.74 48.10 6.31
C ASP A 310 22.71 47.09 5.77
N ALA A 311 21.65 47.61 5.16
CA ALA A 311 20.51 46.82 4.66
C ALA A 311 20.78 46.17 3.28
N GLU A 312 22.04 45.84 2.99
CA GLU A 312 22.51 45.37 1.68
C GLU A 312 22.83 43.86 1.73
N MET A 313 22.70 43.18 0.58
CA MET A 313 22.86 41.70 0.40
C MET A 313 21.78 40.77 1.01
N ALA A 314 20.73 41.29 1.66
CA ALA A 314 19.53 40.49 1.95
C ALA A 314 18.78 40.16 0.63
N ALA A 315 19.01 38.95 0.08
CA ALA A 315 18.36 38.53 -1.16
C ALA A 315 16.82 38.58 -1.03
N PRO A 316 16.09 39.18 -1.99
CA PRO A 316 14.70 39.55 -1.80
C PRO A 316 13.83 38.33 -1.45
N GLU A 317 13.20 38.38 -0.27
CA GLU A 317 12.35 37.28 0.20
C GLU A 317 11.26 36.99 -0.81
N LYS A 318 11.11 35.70 -1.16
CA LYS A 318 10.14 35.29 -2.17
C LYS A 318 8.72 35.48 -1.63
N GLN A 319 8.10 36.58 -2.03
CA GLN A 319 6.68 36.84 -1.84
C GLN A 319 5.83 35.80 -2.59
N ILE A 320 4.70 35.42 -2.00
CA ILE A 320 3.78 34.39 -2.48
C ILE A 320 2.35 34.95 -2.42
N SER A 321 1.64 34.90 -3.55
CA SER A 321 0.19 35.13 -3.57
C SER A 321 -0.59 33.81 -3.64
N VAL A 322 -1.59 33.68 -2.78
CA VAL A 322 -2.57 32.59 -2.72
C VAL A 322 -3.96 33.17 -2.94
N LEU A 323 -4.83 32.43 -3.61
CA LEU A 323 -6.23 32.80 -3.79
C LEU A 323 -7.08 31.97 -2.81
N LEU A 324 -7.87 32.64 -1.98
CA LEU A 324 -8.68 32.08 -0.90
C LEU A 324 -10.16 32.39 -1.22
N GLY A 325 -10.75 31.60 -2.11
CA GLY A 325 -12.03 31.97 -2.73
C GLY A 325 -11.78 33.06 -3.77
N ASP A 326 -12.37 34.24 -3.58
CA ASP A 326 -12.16 35.41 -4.45
C ASP A 326 -11.02 36.33 -3.96
N GLU A 327 -10.56 36.16 -2.71
CA GLU A 327 -9.58 37.05 -2.09
C GLU A 327 -8.12 36.60 -2.32
N ARG A 328 -7.23 37.55 -2.64
CA ARG A 328 -5.79 37.29 -2.83
C ARG A 328 -4.99 37.62 -1.57
N LEU A 329 -4.70 36.61 -0.73
CA LEU A 329 -3.70 36.74 0.33
C LEU A 329 -2.29 36.78 -0.27
N THR A 330 -1.43 37.68 0.22
CA THR A 330 -0.02 37.78 -0.21
C THR A 330 0.91 37.89 0.99
N CYS A 331 1.83 36.94 1.13
CA CYS A 331 2.74 36.80 2.27
C CYS A 331 4.16 36.41 1.84
N TYR A 332 5.13 36.50 2.74
CA TYR A 332 6.49 36.02 2.49
C TYR A 332 6.61 34.52 2.81
N ALA A 333 7.45 33.79 2.09
CA ALA A 333 7.62 32.34 2.29
C ALA A 333 8.09 31.95 3.70
N SER A 334 8.79 32.85 4.38
CA SER A 334 9.24 32.79 5.78
C SER A 334 8.08 32.87 6.79
N GLN A 335 6.99 33.57 6.46
CA GLN A 335 5.83 33.79 7.33
C GLN A 335 4.83 32.61 7.34
N ILE A 336 5.09 31.55 6.59
CA ILE A 336 4.20 30.39 6.47
C ILE A 336 4.71 29.31 7.44
N PRO A 337 4.07 29.08 8.60
CA PRO A 337 4.53 28.08 9.57
C PRO A 337 4.38 26.66 9.02
N ASP A 338 5.04 25.69 9.67
CA ASP A 338 4.88 24.28 9.34
C ASP A 338 3.45 23.79 9.64
N PRO A 339 2.92 22.85 8.86
CA PRO A 339 1.53 22.40 9.03
C PRO A 339 1.37 21.69 10.38
N PRO A 340 0.39 22.09 11.23
CA PRO A 340 0.20 21.48 12.53
C PRO A 340 -0.22 20.01 12.41
N ARG A 341 0.38 19.15 13.24
CA ARG A 341 0.23 17.69 13.18
C ARG A 341 -1.07 17.20 13.86
N ARG A 342 -2.22 17.77 13.49
CA ARG A 342 -3.54 17.32 13.96
C ARG A 342 -4.03 16.15 13.11
N HIS A 343 -4.64 15.16 13.76
CA HIS A 343 -5.22 13.98 13.09
C HIS A 343 -6.73 13.90 13.38
N TYR A 344 -7.55 13.99 12.33
CA TYR A 344 -9.01 13.95 12.43
C TYR A 344 -9.60 12.52 12.42
N SER A 345 -8.87 11.56 12.99
CA SER A 345 -9.31 10.15 13.03
C SER A 345 -10.33 9.84 14.12
N GLN A 346 -10.44 10.71 15.12
CA GLN A 346 -11.39 10.63 16.23
C GLN A 346 -12.49 11.70 16.14
N ASP A 347 -12.24 12.79 15.40
CA ASP A 347 -13.09 13.97 15.31
C ASP A 347 -13.22 14.40 13.84
N ILE A 348 -14.25 13.87 13.19
CA ILE A 348 -14.63 14.22 11.81
C ILE A 348 -15.49 15.51 11.75
N PRO A 349 -16.35 15.85 12.73
CA PRO A 349 -17.03 17.16 12.74
C PRO A 349 -16.05 18.34 12.73
N GLU A 350 -14.99 18.30 13.55
CA GLU A 350 -13.95 19.34 13.54
C GLU A 350 -13.18 19.39 12.21
N LEU A 351 -13.02 18.26 11.49
CA LEU A 351 -12.47 18.29 10.13
C LEU A 351 -13.36 19.11 9.19
N PHE A 352 -14.68 18.93 9.26
CA PHE A 352 -15.61 19.68 8.43
C PHE A 352 -15.61 21.17 8.78
N HIS A 353 -15.49 21.51 10.06
CA HIS A 353 -15.34 22.89 10.54
C HIS A 353 -14.02 23.53 10.06
N GLU A 354 -12.87 22.89 10.28
CA GLU A 354 -11.54 23.38 9.87
C GLU A 354 -11.34 23.42 8.34
N TRP A 355 -12.06 22.58 7.59
CA TRP A 355 -12.03 22.62 6.12
C TRP A 355 -12.61 23.90 5.53
N GLU A 356 -13.63 24.45 6.18
CA GLU A 356 -14.31 25.68 5.75
C GLU A 356 -13.76 26.94 6.43
N HIS A 357 -13.38 26.89 7.72
CA HIS A 357 -13.04 28.08 8.51
C HIS A 357 -11.54 28.22 8.84
N GLY A 358 -10.80 27.12 8.99
CA GLY A 358 -9.34 27.12 9.10
C GLY A 358 -8.73 27.76 10.34
N GLY A 359 -9.24 27.45 11.53
CA GLY A 359 -8.72 27.95 12.80
C GLY A 359 -7.26 27.57 13.09
N LEU A 360 -6.79 26.42 12.57
CA LEU A 360 -5.45 25.88 12.83
C LEU A 360 -4.28 26.65 12.20
N LEU A 361 -4.42 27.09 10.95
CA LEU A 361 -3.34 27.77 10.23
C LEU A 361 -3.66 29.25 10.11
N LYS A 362 -2.83 30.09 10.72
CA LYS A 362 -2.97 31.55 10.65
C LYS A 362 -1.74 32.17 9.99
N ILE A 363 -1.95 32.99 8.97
CA ILE A 363 -0.91 33.73 8.26
C ILE A 363 -1.29 35.22 8.35
N GLN A 364 -0.40 36.05 8.90
CA GLN A 364 -0.67 37.48 9.15
C GLN A 364 -1.98 37.69 9.96
N GLY A 365 -2.25 36.81 10.93
CA GLY A 365 -3.48 36.80 11.74
C GLY A 365 -4.71 36.16 11.06
N ARG A 366 -4.75 36.10 9.72
CA ARG A 366 -5.85 35.53 8.94
C ARG A 366 -5.87 34.00 9.02
N ALA A 367 -7.04 33.43 9.35
CA ALA A 367 -7.33 32.00 9.29
C ALA A 367 -7.29 31.46 7.85
N ILE A 368 -6.77 30.25 7.66
CA ILE A 368 -6.55 29.63 6.34
C ILE A 368 -7.27 28.27 6.29
N PRO A 369 -8.47 28.19 5.67
CA PRO A 369 -9.24 26.96 5.55
C PRO A 369 -8.44 25.81 4.92
N LEU A 370 -8.64 24.59 5.44
CA LEU A 370 -7.81 23.41 5.12
C LEU A 370 -7.73 23.14 3.61
N LYS A 371 -8.81 23.42 2.86
CA LYS A 371 -8.90 23.32 1.40
C LYS A 371 -7.85 24.11 0.62
N TYR A 372 -7.33 25.21 1.17
CA TYR A 372 -6.32 26.06 0.50
C TYR A 372 -4.87 25.73 0.86
N TRP A 373 -4.63 24.83 1.82
CA TRP A 373 -3.27 24.48 2.26
C TRP A 373 -2.36 23.96 1.12
N PRO A 374 -2.84 23.18 0.12
CA PRO A 374 -2.01 22.80 -1.02
C PRO A 374 -1.39 23.99 -1.75
N ASP A 375 -2.15 25.05 -2.00
CA ASP A 375 -1.67 26.24 -2.71
C ASP A 375 -0.68 27.07 -1.89
N VAL A 376 -0.85 27.10 -0.57
CA VAL A 376 0.09 27.71 0.37
C VAL A 376 1.42 26.95 0.36
N TYR A 377 1.41 25.66 0.70
CA TYR A 377 2.64 24.87 0.88
C TYR A 377 3.36 24.54 -0.43
N GLN A 378 2.63 24.33 -1.54
CA GLN A 378 3.25 24.13 -2.86
C GLN A 378 3.98 25.39 -3.37
N LYS A 379 3.60 26.59 -2.90
CA LYS A 379 4.31 27.84 -3.24
C LYS A 379 5.44 28.16 -2.25
N ARG A 380 5.31 27.75 -0.97
CA ARG A 380 6.36 27.83 0.07
C ARG A 380 7.59 26.98 -0.27
N SER A 381 7.39 25.77 -0.83
CA SER A 381 8.43 24.83 -1.26
C SER A 381 8.69 24.98 -2.78
N PRO A 382 9.42 26.01 -3.27
CA PRO A 382 9.77 26.11 -4.68
C PRO A 382 10.64 24.92 -5.08
N LYS A 383 10.30 24.26 -6.19
CA LYS A 383 11.09 23.17 -6.76
C LYS A 383 12.44 23.68 -7.27
N ARG A 384 13.43 23.83 -6.38
CA ARG A 384 14.84 24.08 -6.74
C ARG A 384 15.27 23.01 -7.76
N LYS A 385 15.78 23.45 -8.93
CA LYS A 385 16.07 22.60 -10.10
C LYS A 385 17.26 21.66 -9.84
N GLY A 386 17.05 20.54 -9.14
CA GLY A 386 18.05 19.48 -9.00
C GLY A 386 17.80 18.51 -7.83
N LYS A 387 17.32 19.03 -6.70
CA LYS A 387 16.96 18.27 -5.50
C LYS A 387 15.95 19.07 -4.68
N ARG A 388 14.97 18.38 -4.07
CA ARG A 388 14.47 18.76 -2.76
C ARG A 388 15.42 18.16 -1.72
N GLU A 389 15.80 18.93 -0.70
CA GLU A 389 16.14 18.32 0.59
C GLU A 389 14.90 17.59 1.08
N LYS A 390 15.08 16.32 1.48
CA LYS A 390 13.97 15.35 1.57
C LYS A 390 13.25 15.42 2.91
N ASP A 391 13.92 16.01 3.89
CA ASP A 391 13.67 15.76 5.31
C ASP A 391 12.86 16.90 5.96
N ASP A 392 12.85 18.09 5.35
CA ASP A 392 12.12 19.29 5.82
C ASP A 392 10.75 19.50 5.16
N ASP A 393 10.38 18.75 4.11
CA ASP A 393 9.09 18.92 3.42
C ASP A 393 7.94 18.21 4.18
N VAL A 394 7.65 18.72 5.39
CA VAL A 394 6.59 18.23 6.31
C VAL A 394 5.23 18.15 5.61
N TRP A 395 5.00 19.02 4.62
CA TRP A 395 3.81 18.99 3.77
C TRP A 395 3.70 17.69 2.96
N GLU A 396 4.78 17.13 2.40
CA GLU A 396 4.69 15.85 1.67
C GLU A 396 4.34 14.65 2.57
N LEU A 397 4.64 14.70 3.88
CA LEU A 397 4.13 13.73 4.86
C LEU A 397 2.62 13.94 5.09
N MET A 398 2.22 15.19 5.37
CA MET A 398 0.82 15.56 5.65
C MET A 398 -0.10 15.35 4.43
N LYS A 399 0.40 15.51 3.21
CA LYS A 399 -0.32 15.36 1.93
C LYS A 399 -0.99 13.98 1.78
N GLY A 400 -0.40 12.94 2.34
CA GLY A 400 -0.98 11.59 2.42
C GLY A 400 -2.18 11.48 3.36
N GLU A 401 -2.34 12.41 4.31
CA GLU A 401 -3.48 12.54 5.22
C GLU A 401 -4.52 13.52 4.65
N TYR A 402 -4.08 14.69 4.19
CA TYR A 402 -4.91 15.68 3.51
C TYR A 402 -5.74 15.07 2.37
N GLY A 403 -5.12 14.19 1.57
CA GLY A 403 -5.84 13.44 0.53
C GLY A 403 -6.98 12.58 1.08
N LYS A 404 -6.82 11.96 2.26
CA LYS A 404 -7.88 11.17 2.92
C LYS A 404 -9.00 12.06 3.44
N TRP A 405 -8.64 13.19 4.06
CA TRP A 405 -9.57 14.16 4.63
C TRP A 405 -10.43 14.80 3.56
N ARG A 406 -9.80 15.22 2.45
CA ARG A 406 -10.50 15.72 1.25
C ARG A 406 -11.60 14.78 0.79
N TRP A 407 -11.37 13.46 0.78
CA TRP A 407 -12.38 12.48 0.36
C TRP A 407 -13.55 12.30 1.34
N LEU A 408 -13.37 12.66 2.62
CA LEU A 408 -14.48 12.70 3.59
C LEU A 408 -15.34 13.93 3.36
N VAL A 409 -14.72 15.09 3.12
CA VAL A 409 -15.43 16.34 2.85
C VAL A 409 -16.14 16.31 1.51
N GLU A 410 -15.47 15.88 0.43
CA GLU A 410 -16.08 15.67 -0.90
C GLU A 410 -17.31 14.74 -0.83
N GLU A 411 -17.34 13.76 0.07
CA GLU A 411 -18.51 12.91 0.27
C GLU A 411 -19.61 13.61 1.08
N LYS A 412 -19.27 14.36 2.15
CA LYS A 412 -20.22 15.13 2.95
C LYS A 412 -20.88 16.23 2.12
N ASP A 413 -20.12 16.94 1.28
CA ASP A 413 -20.65 17.95 0.36
C ASP A 413 -21.55 17.31 -0.72
N ARG A 414 -21.18 16.12 -1.24
CA ARG A 414 -22.00 15.32 -2.17
C ARG A 414 -23.30 14.77 -1.54
N LEU A 415 -23.41 14.81 -0.21
CA LEU A 415 -24.62 14.46 0.55
C LEU A 415 -25.36 15.70 1.07
N GLY A 416 -24.86 16.91 0.82
CA GLY A 416 -25.48 18.19 1.16
C GLY A 416 -25.36 18.61 2.63
N SER A 417 -25.27 17.69 3.59
CA SER A 417 -25.13 18.02 5.02
C SER A 417 -24.30 16.99 5.80
N GLU A 418 -23.82 17.41 6.99
CA GLU A 418 -23.17 16.50 7.93
C GLU A 418 -24.15 15.43 8.47
N ASP A 419 -25.41 15.78 8.71
CA ASP A 419 -26.42 14.81 9.17
C ASP A 419 -26.71 13.74 8.11
N ALA A 420 -26.77 14.12 6.82
CA ALA A 420 -26.90 13.17 5.72
C ALA A 420 -25.64 12.29 5.57
N PHE A 421 -24.45 12.83 5.85
CA PHE A 421 -23.22 12.05 5.94
C PHE A 421 -23.31 11.02 7.08
N TRP A 422 -23.67 11.41 8.30
CA TRP A 422 -23.79 10.46 9.41
C TRP A 422 -24.94 9.47 9.22
N ALA A 423 -26.08 9.85 8.66
CA ALA A 423 -27.16 8.93 8.30
C ALA A 423 -26.68 7.83 7.33
N LYS A 424 -25.79 8.16 6.38
CA LYS A 424 -25.16 7.17 5.48
C LYS A 424 -24.05 6.35 6.17
N TYR A 425 -23.31 6.96 7.10
CA TYR A 425 -22.10 6.40 7.72
C TYR A 425 -22.23 6.04 9.22
N SER A 426 -23.45 5.85 9.72
CA SER A 426 -23.74 5.06 10.92
C SER A 426 -24.09 3.61 10.54
N ASP A 427 -23.98 2.72 11.52
CA ASP A 427 -24.55 1.38 11.47
C ASP A 427 -26.09 1.44 11.62
N PRO A 428 -26.89 0.90 10.68
CA PRO A 428 -28.35 0.90 10.78
C PRO A 428 -28.92 0.12 11.98
N ALA A 429 -28.18 -0.82 12.57
CA ALA A 429 -28.67 -1.63 13.68
C ALA A 429 -28.49 -0.94 15.05
N SER A 430 -27.35 -0.29 15.29
CA SER A 430 -27.06 0.38 16.57
C SER A 430 -27.15 1.91 16.52
N GLY A 431 -27.29 2.52 15.35
CA GLY A 431 -27.18 3.97 15.15
C GLY A 431 -25.74 4.52 15.28
N THR A 432 -24.79 3.69 15.72
CA THR A 432 -23.41 4.10 16.03
C THR A 432 -22.68 4.59 14.78
N ARG A 433 -22.05 5.77 14.87
CA ARG A 433 -21.19 6.33 13.81
C ARG A 433 -20.04 5.36 13.50
N LEU A 434 -19.83 5.04 12.22
CA LEU A 434 -18.72 4.18 11.79
C LEU A 434 -17.36 4.85 12.08
N GLN A 435 -16.37 4.04 12.41
CA GLN A 435 -15.01 4.51 12.66
C GLN A 435 -14.38 5.09 11.38
N TYR A 436 -13.54 6.12 11.52
CA TYR A 436 -12.83 6.80 10.43
C TYR A 436 -12.18 5.84 9.41
N SER A 437 -11.57 4.74 9.90
CA SER A 437 -10.98 3.69 9.05
C SER A 437 -12.02 2.89 8.24
N GLN A 438 -13.19 2.61 8.81
CA GLN A 438 -14.30 1.91 8.15
C GLN A 438 -14.93 2.81 7.07
N ILE A 439 -15.14 4.10 7.38
CA ILE A 439 -15.63 5.10 6.41
C ILE A 439 -14.65 5.21 5.23
N GLN A 440 -13.35 5.31 5.50
CA GLN A 440 -12.32 5.34 4.44
C GLN A 440 -12.26 4.06 3.61
N ALA A 441 -12.41 2.89 4.23
CA ALA A 441 -12.49 1.62 3.49
C ALA A 441 -13.72 1.61 2.56
N ARG A 442 -14.90 2.02 3.05
CA ARG A 442 -16.14 2.11 2.26
C ARG A 442 -16.01 3.12 1.11
N LEU A 443 -15.42 4.30 1.35
CA LEU A 443 -15.15 5.32 0.31
C LEU A 443 -14.09 4.91 -0.71
N LYS A 444 -13.07 4.15 -0.30
CA LYS A 444 -12.07 3.60 -1.22
C LYS A 444 -12.71 2.52 -2.10
N SER A 445 -13.52 1.63 -1.53
CA SER A 445 -14.23 0.59 -2.28
C SER A 445 -15.27 1.18 -3.24
N GLN A 446 -16.08 2.15 -2.79
CA GLN A 446 -17.08 2.84 -3.63
C GLN A 446 -16.41 3.45 -4.87
N ARG A 447 -15.35 4.26 -4.70
CA ARG A 447 -14.65 4.88 -5.84
C ARG A 447 -13.89 3.88 -6.71
N THR A 448 -13.34 2.82 -6.12
CA THR A 448 -12.69 1.72 -6.88
C THR A 448 -13.70 0.97 -7.75
N ARG A 449 -14.95 0.86 -7.30
CA ARG A 449 -16.09 0.34 -8.07
C ARG A 449 -16.48 1.34 -9.17
N THR A 450 -16.72 2.61 -8.85
CA THR A 450 -17.09 3.65 -9.83
C THR A 450 -16.04 3.77 -10.94
N PHE A 451 -14.75 3.88 -10.61
CA PHE A 451 -13.67 3.88 -11.62
C PHE A 451 -13.60 2.60 -12.47
N ARG A 452 -14.12 1.46 -12.00
CA ARG A 452 -14.25 0.23 -12.80
C ARG A 452 -15.46 0.32 -13.73
N GLU A 453 -16.59 0.80 -13.23
CA GLU A 453 -17.82 1.01 -14.00
C GLU A 453 -17.60 2.04 -15.11
N ASP A 454 -16.96 3.17 -14.82
CA ASP A 454 -16.58 4.22 -15.80
C ASP A 454 -15.56 3.71 -16.83
N ALA A 455 -14.52 2.98 -16.39
CA ALA A 455 -13.53 2.41 -17.31
C ALA A 455 -14.10 1.25 -18.14
N GLN A 456 -15.19 0.62 -17.70
CA GLN A 456 -15.94 -0.36 -18.47
C GLN A 456 -16.89 0.32 -19.45
N ALA A 457 -17.56 1.41 -19.05
CA ALA A 457 -18.37 2.25 -19.92
C ALA A 457 -17.57 2.81 -21.11
N ALA A 458 -16.37 3.36 -20.85
CA ALA A 458 -15.47 3.81 -21.90
C ALA A 458 -15.13 2.67 -22.89
N LYS A 459 -14.79 1.49 -22.38
CA LYS A 459 -14.50 0.32 -23.22
C LYS A 459 -15.72 -0.15 -24.00
N GLU A 460 -16.90 -0.17 -23.39
CA GLU A 460 -18.14 -0.54 -24.08
C GLU A 460 -18.44 0.43 -25.23
N TYR A 461 -18.36 1.73 -24.99
CA TYR A 461 -18.60 2.78 -25.99
C TYR A 461 -17.66 2.66 -27.20
N PHE A 462 -16.37 2.41 -26.99
CA PHE A 462 -15.38 2.25 -28.07
C PHE A 462 -15.27 0.80 -28.62
N GLY A 463 -16.13 -0.12 -28.20
CA GLY A 463 -16.15 -1.50 -28.71
C GLY A 463 -14.96 -2.36 -28.27
N GLY A 464 -14.41 -2.08 -27.08
CA GLY A 464 -13.31 -2.79 -26.44
C GLY A 464 -11.92 -2.16 -26.66
N ASP A 465 -11.72 -1.45 -27.77
CA ASP A 465 -10.43 -0.87 -28.17
C ASP A 465 -10.34 0.63 -27.87
N LEU A 466 -9.44 0.99 -26.94
CA LEU A 466 -9.15 2.38 -26.56
C LEU A 466 -8.02 3.03 -27.39
N THR A 467 -7.57 2.39 -28.48
CA THR A 467 -6.57 2.93 -29.42
C THR A 467 -7.17 3.46 -30.74
N ARG A 468 -8.47 3.28 -30.95
CA ARG A 468 -9.22 3.78 -32.12
C ARG A 468 -9.05 5.29 -32.32
N ALA A 469 -9.05 5.73 -33.58
CA ALA A 469 -8.84 7.13 -33.95
C ALA A 469 -9.93 8.09 -33.43
N ASP A 470 -11.15 7.60 -33.21
CA ASP A 470 -12.26 8.36 -32.62
C ASP A 470 -12.04 8.74 -31.14
N THR A 471 -11.17 8.02 -30.41
CA THR A 471 -10.71 8.42 -29.06
C THR A 471 -9.83 9.67 -29.08
N GLN A 472 -9.36 10.10 -30.26
CA GLN A 472 -8.35 11.15 -30.46
C GLN A 472 -7.05 10.94 -29.64
N GLY A 473 -6.79 9.71 -29.19
CA GLY A 473 -5.65 9.39 -28.33
C GLY A 473 -5.82 9.80 -26.87
N ALA A 474 -7.02 10.19 -26.41
CA ALA A 474 -7.27 10.60 -25.02
C ALA A 474 -6.88 9.54 -23.98
N PHE A 475 -6.98 8.25 -24.34
CA PHE A 475 -6.55 7.15 -23.48
C PHE A 475 -5.05 6.80 -23.61
N MET A 476 -4.24 7.61 -24.28
CA MET A 476 -2.80 7.41 -24.46
C MET A 476 -1.98 8.50 -23.80
N TYR A 477 -0.79 8.16 -23.29
CA TYR A 477 0.17 9.13 -22.76
C TYR A 477 1.56 8.93 -23.37
N LYS A 478 2.30 10.04 -23.54
CA LYS A 478 3.65 10.02 -24.10
C LYS A 478 4.67 9.65 -23.04
N LYS A 479 5.38 8.54 -23.25
CA LYS A 479 6.44 8.02 -22.36
C LYS A 479 7.77 8.02 -23.12
N GLY A 480 8.45 9.17 -23.09
CA GLY A 480 9.64 9.41 -23.92
C GLY A 480 9.25 9.71 -25.36
N SER A 481 9.71 8.90 -26.31
CA SER A 481 9.28 8.96 -27.72
C SER A 481 7.97 8.19 -27.99
N THR A 482 7.64 7.19 -27.17
CA THR A 482 6.56 6.23 -27.43
C THR A 482 5.23 6.68 -26.82
N MET A 483 4.12 6.51 -27.55
CA MET A 483 2.77 6.62 -26.99
C MET A 483 2.37 5.30 -26.33
N VAL A 484 1.83 5.35 -25.11
CA VAL A 484 1.48 4.17 -24.32
C VAL A 484 0.02 4.29 -23.87
N LEU A 485 -0.76 3.21 -24.03
CA LEU A 485 -2.15 3.17 -23.59
C LEU A 485 -2.26 3.20 -22.05
N LEU A 486 -3.27 3.89 -21.53
CA LEU A 486 -3.64 3.88 -20.12
C LEU A 486 -4.30 2.55 -19.75
N THR A 487 -3.66 1.79 -18.87
CA THR A 487 -4.15 0.47 -18.43
C THR A 487 -4.87 0.50 -17.08
N GLN A 488 -4.72 1.56 -16.29
CA GLN A 488 -5.32 1.67 -14.96
C GLN A 488 -6.74 2.20 -15.04
N ASN A 489 -7.71 1.47 -14.50
CA ASN A 489 -9.14 1.87 -14.47
C ASN A 489 -9.36 3.31 -13.98
N LYS A 490 -8.65 3.76 -12.94
CA LYS A 490 -8.72 5.16 -12.47
C LYS A 490 -8.37 6.17 -13.58
N GLN A 491 -7.28 5.95 -14.31
CA GLN A 491 -6.84 6.86 -15.36
C GLN A 491 -7.77 6.82 -16.58
N ILE A 492 -8.30 5.64 -16.92
CA ILE A 492 -9.30 5.48 -17.99
C ILE A 492 -10.60 6.22 -17.59
N ALA A 493 -11.09 6.05 -16.36
CA ALA A 493 -12.28 6.74 -15.86
C ALA A 493 -12.10 8.26 -15.83
N GLU A 494 -10.95 8.76 -15.37
CA GLU A 494 -10.64 10.19 -15.36
C GLU A 494 -10.61 10.79 -16.78
N GLN A 495 -10.04 10.08 -17.76
CA GLN A 495 -10.08 10.52 -19.16
C GLN A 495 -11.48 10.39 -19.79
N TRP A 496 -12.26 9.36 -19.41
CA TRP A 496 -13.62 9.16 -19.92
C TRP A 496 -14.58 10.27 -19.45
N LEU A 497 -14.55 10.61 -18.16
CA LEU A 497 -15.35 11.70 -17.61
C LEU A 497 -14.95 13.07 -18.20
N GLU A 498 -13.66 13.31 -18.42
CA GLU A 498 -13.19 14.53 -19.09
C GLU A 498 -13.57 14.57 -20.58
N LEU A 499 -13.54 13.44 -21.27
CA LEU A 499 -13.95 13.30 -22.67
C LEU A 499 -15.47 13.56 -22.82
N LEU A 500 -16.30 12.99 -21.94
CA LEU A 500 -17.74 13.29 -21.86
C LEU A 500 -18.00 14.78 -21.59
N ARG A 501 -17.23 15.39 -20.68
CA ARG A 501 -17.36 16.83 -20.31
C ARG A 501 -16.96 17.77 -21.45
N THR A 502 -16.01 17.37 -22.29
CA THR A 502 -15.46 18.20 -23.39
C THR A 502 -16.13 17.96 -24.74
N HIS A 503 -16.70 16.77 -24.96
CA HIS A 503 -17.32 16.36 -26.22
C HIS A 503 -18.80 16.03 -26.01
N PRO A 504 -19.71 17.02 -26.01
CA PRO A 504 -21.13 16.80 -25.71
C PRO A 504 -21.82 15.83 -26.69
N MET A 505 -21.32 15.72 -27.93
CA MET A 505 -21.77 14.69 -28.88
C MET A 505 -21.53 13.26 -28.36
N ILE A 506 -20.40 13.02 -27.69
CA ILE A 506 -20.04 11.70 -27.13
C ILE A 506 -20.82 11.42 -25.85
N ALA A 507 -21.16 12.45 -25.07
CA ALA A 507 -22.10 12.32 -23.96
C ALA A 507 -23.50 11.90 -24.46
N ALA A 508 -24.05 12.61 -25.46
CA ALA A 508 -25.36 12.31 -26.02
C ALA A 508 -25.45 10.91 -26.65
N THR A 509 -24.44 10.45 -27.38
CA THR A 509 -24.40 9.09 -27.94
C THR A 509 -24.25 8.01 -26.86
N TRP A 510 -23.47 8.26 -25.81
CA TRP A 510 -23.37 7.34 -24.66
C TRP A 510 -24.66 7.25 -23.86
N GLU A 511 -25.37 8.37 -23.66
CA GLU A 511 -26.69 8.38 -23.02
C GLU A 511 -27.74 7.66 -23.86
N ALA A 512 -27.75 7.86 -25.18
CA ALA A 512 -28.61 7.10 -26.09
C ALA A 512 -28.29 5.59 -26.08
N MET A 513 -27.00 5.21 -26.06
CA MET A 513 -26.56 3.82 -25.95
C MET A 513 -27.03 3.18 -24.64
N ARG A 514 -26.90 3.89 -23.50
CA ARG A 514 -27.42 3.49 -22.20
C ARG A 514 -28.95 3.33 -22.21
N ALA A 515 -29.67 4.28 -22.80
CA ALA A 515 -31.13 4.25 -22.88
C ALA A 515 -31.62 3.04 -23.71
N ALA A 516 -31.02 2.81 -24.88
CA ALA A 516 -31.31 1.64 -25.70
C ALA A 516 -31.00 0.32 -24.96
N LYS A 517 -29.88 0.24 -24.23
CA LYS A 517 -29.52 -0.91 -23.40
C LYS A 517 -30.49 -1.14 -22.24
N ALA A 518 -31.01 -0.08 -21.61
CA ALA A 518 -32.02 -0.17 -20.56
C ALA A 518 -33.38 -0.66 -21.12
N VAL A 519 -33.81 -0.14 -22.27
CA VAL A 519 -35.02 -0.60 -22.97
C VAL A 519 -34.87 -2.07 -23.35
N ALA A 520 -33.74 -2.47 -23.95
CA ALA A 520 -33.46 -3.87 -24.30
C ALA A 520 -33.48 -4.81 -23.08
N ALA A 521 -32.94 -4.39 -21.94
CA ALA A 521 -32.96 -5.16 -20.69
C ALA A 521 -34.34 -5.21 -20.01
N SER A 522 -35.22 -4.23 -20.28
CA SER A 522 -36.60 -4.21 -19.78
C SER A 522 -37.58 -5.04 -20.61
N ARG A 523 -37.24 -5.32 -21.88
CA ARG A 523 -38.05 -6.20 -22.73
C ARG A 523 -37.97 -7.62 -22.17
N PRO A 524 -39.08 -8.29 -21.85
CA PRO A 524 -39.03 -9.69 -21.44
C PRO A 524 -38.36 -10.51 -22.55
N PRO A 525 -37.61 -11.58 -22.21
CA PRO A 525 -37.08 -12.49 -23.21
C PRO A 525 -38.25 -12.94 -24.11
N PRO A 526 -38.06 -13.04 -25.44
CA PRO A 526 -39.14 -13.47 -26.31
C PRO A 526 -39.65 -14.81 -25.80
N SER A 527 -40.94 -14.88 -25.47
CA SER A 527 -41.54 -16.11 -24.96
C SER A 527 -41.23 -17.21 -25.95
N SER A 528 -40.47 -18.21 -25.51
CA SER A 528 -40.05 -19.33 -26.33
C SER A 528 -41.28 -20.23 -26.54
N GLY A 529 -42.14 -19.81 -27.46
CA GLY A 529 -43.36 -20.51 -27.81
C GLY A 529 -42.98 -21.93 -28.21
N HIS A 530 -43.54 -22.90 -27.50
CA HIS A 530 -43.40 -24.30 -27.86
C HIS A 530 -44.00 -24.53 -29.24
N GLN A 531 -43.12 -24.85 -30.18
CA GLN A 531 -43.41 -25.59 -31.42
C GLN A 531 -42.99 -27.04 -31.19
#